data_AF-A0AAX4H9X8-F1
#
_entry.id   AF-A0AAX4H9X8-F1
#
_cell.length_a   1.000
_cell.length_b   1.000
_cell.length_c   1.000
_cell.angle_alpha   90.00
_cell.angle_beta   90.00
_cell.angle_gamma   90.00
#
_symmetry.space_group_name_H-M   'P 1'
#
loop_
_entity.id
_entity.type
_entity.pdbx_description
1 polymer ?
#
loop_
_entity_poly.entity_id
_entity_poly.type
_entity_poly.pdbx_seq_one_letter_code
_entity_poly.pdbx_strand_id
1 'polypeptide(L)'
;MFQVIGLASRASRTQAMFRSLRFNSSNTQMNWVDFFKLRTESKRINVAASSLTSLMGAFATLAYLGNVEIDVEQPIFGIDPFMVLGALVVVGGVAGYLVGPSFGVRVFNMKNSKVLPAFKAKDQIFLQRIKRNRVDPSSQSFSNPVPDYYGERINSLSKYKQWLRDCNAFRRKTEEFL
;
A
#
# COMPACT_ATOMS: atom_id res chain seq x y z
N MET A 1 -30.49 7.70 -59.37
CA MET A 1 -30.79 6.30 -59.00
C MET A 1 -29.84 5.45 -59.85
N PHE A 2 -28.72 4.87 -59.43
CA PHE A 2 -28.36 4.11 -58.23
C PHE A 2 -26.89 4.34 -57.80
N GLN A 3 -26.60 3.92 -56.57
CA GLN A 3 -25.37 4.13 -55.80
C GLN A 3 -24.17 3.27 -56.26
N VAL A 4 -22.96 3.81 -56.09
CA VAL A 4 -21.71 3.03 -56.07
C VAL A 4 -21.20 2.99 -54.64
N ILE A 5 -21.15 1.79 -54.07
CA ILE A 5 -20.71 1.48 -52.72
C ILE A 5 -19.18 1.44 -52.70
N GLY A 6 -18.54 2.42 -52.04
CA GLY A 6 -17.11 2.43 -51.79
C GLY A 6 -16.76 1.58 -50.57
N LEU A 7 -16.04 0.47 -50.78
CA LEU A 7 -15.45 -0.35 -49.73
C LEU A 7 -14.22 0.36 -49.15
N ALA A 8 -14.37 0.99 -47.97
CA ALA A 8 -13.25 1.51 -47.21
C ALA A 8 -12.54 0.35 -46.46
N SER A 9 -11.36 -0.02 -46.94
CA SER A 9 -10.45 -0.97 -46.28
C SER A 9 -9.89 -0.37 -44.99
N ARG A 10 -10.33 -0.89 -43.83
CA ARG A 10 -9.73 -0.57 -42.54
C ARG A 10 -8.38 -1.30 -42.42
N ALA A 11 -7.29 -0.58 -42.65
CA ALA A 11 -5.95 -1.06 -42.31
C ALA A 11 -5.80 -1.15 -40.78
N SER A 12 -5.68 -2.37 -40.27
CA SER A 12 -5.35 -2.67 -38.88
C SER A 12 -3.94 -2.19 -38.56
N ARG A 13 -3.80 -1.10 -37.79
CA ARG A 13 -2.50 -0.68 -37.24
C ARG A 13 -2.06 -1.70 -36.19
N THR A 14 -1.14 -2.57 -36.56
CA THR A 14 -0.33 -3.36 -35.64
C THR A 14 0.50 -2.39 -34.79
N GLN A 15 0.03 -2.10 -33.58
CA GLN A 15 0.82 -1.42 -32.57
C GLN A 15 1.94 -2.37 -32.12
N ALA A 16 3.11 -2.23 -32.73
CA ALA A 16 4.32 -2.84 -32.20
C ALA A 16 4.55 -2.26 -30.79
N MET A 17 4.35 -3.10 -29.76
CA MET A 17 4.73 -2.79 -28.39
C MET A 17 6.25 -2.76 -28.30
N PHE A 18 6.85 -1.62 -28.66
CA PHE A 18 8.22 -1.33 -28.28
C PHE A 18 8.26 -1.18 -26.76
N ARG A 19 8.56 -2.28 -26.07
CA ARG A 19 8.92 -2.27 -24.66
C ARG A 19 10.20 -1.45 -24.56
N SER A 20 10.09 -0.17 -24.17
CA SER A 20 11.27 0.69 -24.04
C SER A 20 12.23 0.04 -23.04
N LEU A 21 13.34 -0.52 -23.52
CA LEU A 21 14.47 -0.88 -22.68
C LEU A 21 15.07 0.45 -22.21
N ARG A 22 14.70 0.87 -21.01
CA ARG A 22 15.30 2.05 -20.38
C ARG A 22 16.69 1.68 -19.93
N PHE A 23 17.69 2.18 -20.63
CA PHE A 23 19.08 2.13 -20.19
C PHE A 23 19.21 2.91 -18.89
N ASN A 24 19.61 2.21 -17.83
CA ASN A 24 19.86 2.79 -16.52
C ASN A 24 21.28 3.36 -16.54
N SER A 25 21.42 4.68 -16.51
CA SER A 25 22.72 5.34 -16.45
C SER A 25 23.48 4.85 -15.22
N SER A 26 24.77 4.53 -15.40
CA SER A 26 25.73 4.10 -14.38
C SER A 26 26.05 5.21 -13.37
N ASN A 27 25.04 5.68 -12.67
CA ASN A 27 25.16 6.42 -11.44
C ASN A 27 24.67 5.51 -10.31
N THR A 28 25.38 5.49 -9.19
CA THR A 28 25.10 4.72 -7.96
C THR A 28 23.73 5.06 -7.31
N GLN A 29 22.86 5.77 -8.01
CA GLN A 29 21.54 6.20 -7.58
C GLN A 29 20.44 5.32 -8.18
N MET A 30 19.67 4.67 -7.30
CA MET A 30 18.52 3.83 -7.66
C MET A 30 17.53 4.57 -8.57
N ASN A 31 16.96 3.90 -9.58
CA ASN A 31 15.93 4.48 -10.46
C ASN A 31 14.58 4.64 -9.72
N TRP A 32 13.74 5.60 -10.12
CA TRP A 32 12.40 5.80 -9.55
C TRP A 32 11.48 4.60 -9.76
N VAL A 33 11.57 3.95 -10.91
CA VAL A 33 10.77 2.76 -11.19
C VAL A 33 11.09 1.65 -10.20
N ASP A 34 12.37 1.40 -9.95
CA ASP A 34 12.81 0.33 -9.05
C ASP A 34 12.58 0.69 -7.58
N PHE A 35 12.73 1.96 -7.21
CA PHE A 35 12.31 2.47 -5.91
C PHE A 35 10.84 2.17 -5.62
N PHE A 36 9.93 2.48 -6.55
CA PHE A 36 8.50 2.24 -6.36
C PHE A 36 8.15 0.74 -6.33
N LYS A 37 8.87 -0.10 -7.07
CA LYS A 37 8.74 -1.57 -6.96
C LYS A 37 9.12 -2.04 -5.55
N LEU A 38 10.29 -1.63 -5.05
CA LEU A 38 10.77 -2.00 -3.71
C LEU A 38 9.87 -1.47 -2.59
N ARG A 39 9.36 -0.24 -2.72
CA ARG A 39 8.39 0.32 -1.77
C ARG A 39 7.09 -0.48 -1.74
N THR A 40 6.60 -0.92 -2.90
CA THR A 40 5.41 -1.77 -3.01
C THR A 40 5.67 -3.17 -2.44
N GLU A 41 6.84 -3.73 -2.73
CA GLU A 41 7.27 -5.02 -2.19
C GLU A 41 7.37 -4.99 -0.66
N SER A 42 7.99 -3.96 -0.08
CA SER A 42 8.08 -3.77 1.36
C SER A 42 6.69 -3.79 2.02
N LYS A 43 5.72 -3.05 1.46
CA LYS A 43 4.32 -3.07 1.93
C LYS A 43 3.70 -4.46 1.86
N ARG A 44 3.89 -5.18 0.75
CA ARG A 44 3.34 -6.54 0.57
C ARG A 44 3.94 -7.53 1.56
N ILE A 45 5.24 -7.48 1.79
CA ILE A 45 5.92 -8.33 2.78
C ILE A 45 5.41 -8.02 4.18
N ASN A 46 5.23 -6.75 4.54
CA ASN A 46 4.69 -6.37 5.85
C ASN A 46 3.25 -6.86 6.05
N VAL A 47 2.38 -6.71 5.05
CA VAL A 47 1.00 -7.24 5.12
C VAL A 47 1.00 -8.75 5.21
N ALA A 48 1.79 -9.46 4.40
CA ALA A 48 1.90 -10.91 4.45
C ALA A 48 2.41 -11.40 5.81
N ALA A 49 3.44 -10.75 6.36
CA ALA A 49 3.96 -11.06 7.69
C ALA A 49 2.90 -10.83 8.78
N SER A 50 2.10 -9.76 8.67
CA SER A 50 0.98 -9.47 9.59
C SER A 50 -0.12 -10.51 9.52
N SER A 51 -0.51 -10.93 8.31
CA SER A 51 -1.47 -12.02 8.13
C SER A 51 -0.96 -13.34 8.71
N LEU A 52 0.30 -13.70 8.46
CA LEU A 52 0.88 -14.94 8.96
C LEU A 52 0.98 -14.94 10.48
N THR A 53 1.51 -13.87 11.08
CA THR A 53 1.63 -13.74 12.54
C THR A 53 0.28 -13.64 13.23
N SER A 54 -0.74 -13.08 12.57
CA SER A 54 -2.12 -13.14 13.05
C SER A 54 -2.63 -14.57 13.17
N LEU A 55 -2.45 -15.40 12.13
CA LEU A 55 -2.82 -16.81 12.18
C LEU A 55 -2.05 -17.56 13.27
N MET A 56 -0.75 -17.29 13.41
CA MET A 56 0.06 -17.88 14.47
C MET A 56 -0.39 -17.44 15.87
N GLY A 57 -0.75 -16.18 16.06
CA GLY A 57 -1.24 -15.65 17.34
C GLY A 57 -2.60 -16.23 17.74
N ALA A 58 -3.52 -16.33 16.78
CA ALA A 58 -4.81 -17.01 16.97
C ALA A 58 -4.60 -18.50 17.31
N PHE A 59 -3.74 -19.19 16.56
CA PHE A 59 -3.45 -20.59 16.79
C PHE A 59 -2.77 -20.83 18.15
N ALA A 60 -1.80 -20.02 18.52
CA ALA A 60 -1.14 -20.11 19.82
C ALA A 60 -2.12 -19.88 20.98
N THR A 61 -3.04 -18.93 20.82
CA THR A 61 -4.09 -18.66 21.82
C THR A 61 -5.07 -19.82 21.91
N LEU A 62 -5.51 -20.38 20.78
CA LEU A 62 -6.36 -21.55 20.74
C LEU A 62 -5.69 -22.76 21.40
N ALA A 63 -4.41 -23.01 21.07
CA ALA A 63 -3.64 -24.10 21.66
C ALA A 63 -3.48 -23.93 23.18
N TYR A 64 -3.28 -22.70 23.65
CA TYR A 64 -3.24 -22.40 25.08
C TYR A 64 -4.59 -22.67 25.75
N LEU A 65 -5.69 -22.14 25.19
CA LEU A 65 -7.04 -22.32 25.73
C LEU A 65 -7.49 -23.78 25.74
N GLY A 66 -7.02 -24.60 24.79
CA GLY A 66 -7.29 -26.04 24.79
C GLY A 66 -6.70 -26.80 25.98
N ASN A 67 -5.79 -26.19 26.73
CA ASN A 67 -5.23 -26.74 27.98
C ASN A 67 -5.85 -26.12 29.23
N VAL A 68 -6.78 -25.17 29.10
CA VAL A 68 -7.47 -24.53 30.23
C VAL A 68 -8.76 -25.29 30.49
N GLU A 69 -8.93 -25.81 31.70
CA GLU A 69 -10.19 -26.39 32.14
C GLU A 69 -11.21 -25.28 32.37
N ILE A 70 -12.32 -25.34 31.63
CA ILE A 70 -13.40 -24.35 31.68
C ILE A 70 -14.70 -25.10 31.94
N ASP A 71 -15.41 -24.66 32.98
CA ASP A 71 -16.78 -25.11 33.24
C ASP A 71 -17.72 -24.46 32.23
N VAL A 72 -18.27 -25.27 31.32
CA VAL A 72 -19.16 -24.83 30.24
C VAL A 72 -20.59 -24.54 30.73
N GLU A 73 -20.94 -24.96 31.95
CA GLU A 73 -22.27 -24.73 32.52
C GLU A 73 -22.39 -23.36 33.19
N GLN A 74 -21.25 -22.73 33.50
CA GLN A 74 -21.21 -21.44 34.19
C GLN A 74 -20.84 -20.31 33.22
N PRO A 75 -21.61 -19.21 33.18
CA PRO A 75 -21.29 -18.08 32.34
C PRO A 75 -20.05 -17.35 32.85
N ILE A 76 -19.19 -16.90 31.93
CA ILE A 76 -18.01 -16.09 32.24
C ILE A 76 -18.40 -14.61 32.09
N PHE A 77 -18.43 -13.87 33.19
CA PHE A 77 -18.91 -12.47 33.22
C PHE A 77 -20.33 -12.29 32.64
N GLY A 78 -21.20 -13.29 32.77
CA GLY A 78 -22.55 -13.26 32.20
C GLY A 78 -22.61 -13.52 30.69
N ILE A 79 -21.49 -13.90 30.08
CA ILE A 79 -21.38 -14.26 28.66
C ILE A 79 -21.17 -15.77 28.55
N ASP A 80 -21.72 -16.36 27.48
CA ASP A 80 -21.50 -17.76 27.12
C ASP A 80 -19.98 -18.08 27.00
N PRO A 81 -19.48 -19.16 27.64
CA PRO A 81 -18.08 -19.54 27.57
C PRO A 81 -17.50 -19.69 26.16
N PHE A 82 -18.25 -20.23 25.20
CA PHE A 82 -17.78 -20.37 23.81
C PHE A 82 -17.59 -19.01 23.13
N MET A 83 -18.45 -18.04 23.43
CA MET A 83 -18.29 -16.68 22.94
C MET A 83 -17.01 -16.03 23.49
N VAL A 84 -16.75 -16.19 24.80
CA VAL A 84 -15.54 -15.67 25.43
C VAL A 84 -14.30 -16.31 24.82
N LEU A 85 -14.29 -17.62 24.61
CA LEU A 85 -13.17 -18.33 24.00
C LEU A 85 -12.92 -17.90 22.55
N GLY A 86 -13.97 -17.79 21.75
CA GLY A 86 -13.86 -17.27 20.39
C GLY A 86 -13.29 -15.85 20.38
N ALA A 87 -13.75 -14.99 21.29
CA ALA A 87 -13.24 -13.62 21.43
C ALA A 87 -11.75 -13.61 21.81
N LEU A 88 -11.32 -14.46 22.74
CA LEU A 88 -9.90 -14.56 23.12
C LEU A 88 -9.01 -15.00 21.96
N VAL A 89 -9.45 -15.97 21.15
CA VAL A 89 -8.72 -16.39 19.92
C VAL A 89 -8.60 -15.22 18.93
N VAL A 90 -9.68 -14.45 18.73
CA VAL A 90 -9.65 -13.25 17.90
C VAL A 90 -8.67 -12.21 18.46
N VAL A 91 -8.68 -11.96 19.77
CA VAL A 91 -7.71 -11.07 20.43
C VAL A 91 -6.28 -11.53 20.19
N GLY A 92 -6.00 -12.83 20.33
CA GLY A 92 -4.71 -13.44 20.00
C GLY A 92 -4.29 -13.21 18.54
N GLY A 93 -5.23 -13.33 17.61
CA GLY A 93 -5.01 -13.05 16.20
C GLY A 93 -4.73 -11.58 15.90
N VAL A 94 -5.44 -10.66 16.55
CA VAL A 94 -5.18 -9.21 16.44
C VAL A 94 -3.83 -8.86 17.02
N ALA A 95 -3.48 -9.39 18.20
CA ALA A 95 -2.18 -9.22 18.81
C ALA A 95 -1.06 -9.71 17.89
N GLY A 96 -1.22 -10.89 17.29
CA GLY A 96 -0.30 -11.42 16.28
C GLY A 96 -0.13 -10.49 15.07
N TYR A 97 -1.24 -9.97 14.53
CA TYR A 97 -1.24 -9.05 13.39
C TYR A 97 -0.39 -7.79 13.65
N LEU A 98 -0.49 -7.21 14.85
CA LEU A 98 0.26 -6.01 15.24
C LEU A 98 1.78 -6.23 15.30
N VAL A 99 2.21 -7.44 15.64
CA VAL A 99 3.65 -7.79 15.72
C VAL A 99 4.24 -8.06 14.33
N GLY A 100 3.43 -8.48 13.36
CA GLY A 100 3.86 -8.89 12.02
C GLY A 100 4.80 -7.95 11.26
N PRO A 101 4.56 -6.63 11.19
CA PRO A 101 5.43 -5.70 10.48
C PRO A 101 6.88 -5.71 10.99
N SER A 102 7.09 -6.01 12.28
CA SER A 102 8.44 -6.11 12.86
C SER A 102 9.24 -7.27 12.24
N PHE A 103 8.59 -8.37 11.91
CA PHE A 103 9.17 -9.48 11.15
C PHE A 103 9.28 -9.15 9.66
N GLY A 104 8.24 -8.53 9.08
CA GLY A 104 8.20 -8.15 7.67
C GLY A 104 9.36 -7.22 7.25
N VAL A 105 9.67 -6.21 8.08
CA VAL A 105 10.79 -5.29 7.84
C VAL A 105 12.13 -6.03 7.84
N ARG A 106 12.33 -6.98 8.77
CA ARG A 106 13.55 -7.79 8.83
C ARG A 106 13.71 -8.64 7.57
N VAL A 107 12.65 -9.32 7.14
CA VAL A 107 12.64 -10.13 5.91
C VAL A 107 12.96 -9.26 4.68
N PHE A 108 12.32 -8.10 4.56
CA PHE A 108 12.58 -7.16 3.47
C PHE A 108 14.05 -6.67 3.46
N ASN A 109 14.60 -6.32 4.62
CA ASN A 109 15.97 -5.84 4.76
C ASN A 109 16.99 -6.92 4.41
N MET A 110 16.77 -8.16 4.85
CA MET A 110 17.66 -9.28 4.52
C MET A 110 17.64 -9.59 3.01
N LYS A 111 16.44 -9.66 2.43
CA LYS A 111 16.26 -9.92 0.99
C LYS A 111 16.90 -8.85 0.10
N ASN A 112 16.79 -7.58 0.50
CA ASN A 112 17.22 -6.43 -0.31
C ASN A 112 18.49 -5.75 0.23
N SER A 113 19.29 -6.44 1.04
CA SER A 113 20.45 -5.88 1.76
C SER A 113 21.41 -5.07 0.86
N LYS A 114 21.71 -5.57 -0.34
CA LYS A 114 22.61 -4.93 -1.30
C LYS A 114 22.10 -3.58 -1.82
N VAL A 115 20.79 -3.42 -1.98
CA VAL A 115 20.15 -2.22 -2.54
C VAL A 115 19.52 -1.33 -1.46
N LEU A 116 19.51 -1.79 -0.21
CA LEU A 116 18.86 -1.13 0.92
C LEU A 116 19.39 0.28 1.20
N PRO A 117 20.70 0.57 1.16
CA PRO A 117 21.21 1.94 1.37
C PRO A 117 20.69 2.91 0.30
N ALA A 118 20.73 2.51 -0.97
CA ALA A 118 20.22 3.31 -2.08
C ALA A 118 18.70 3.48 -2.01
N PHE A 119 17.96 2.45 -1.58
CA PHE A 119 16.52 2.53 -1.34
C PHE A 119 16.20 3.57 -0.25
N LYS A 120 16.86 3.50 0.91
CA LYS A 120 16.65 4.44 2.02
C LYS A 120 16.99 5.88 1.64
N ALA A 121 18.12 6.11 0.96
CA ALA A 121 18.49 7.44 0.48
C ALA A 121 17.43 8.01 -0.48
N LYS A 122 16.92 7.17 -1.38
CA LYS A 122 15.88 7.59 -2.32
C LYS A 122 14.52 7.80 -1.66
N ASP A 123 14.19 7.03 -0.63
CA ASP A 123 12.97 7.21 0.16
C ASP A 123 12.98 8.58 0.87
N GLN A 124 14.11 9.01 1.41
CA GLN A 124 14.26 10.35 1.98
C GLN A 124 14.02 11.45 0.94
N ILE A 125 14.61 11.31 -0.26
CA ILE A 125 14.37 12.26 -1.37
C ILE A 125 12.89 12.27 -1.76
N PHE A 126 12.25 11.10 -1.80
CA PHE A 126 10.82 10.99 -2.07
C PHE A 126 9.99 11.74 -1.03
N LEU A 127 10.23 11.51 0.26
CA LEU A 127 9.52 12.20 1.34
C LEU A 127 9.73 13.71 1.33
N GLN A 128 10.95 14.18 1.01
CA GLN A 128 11.22 15.61 0.81
C GLN A 128 10.41 16.19 -0.35
N ARG A 129 10.28 15.46 -1.46
CA ARG A 129 9.43 15.86 -2.59
C ARG A 129 7.95 15.90 -2.22
N ILE A 130 7.46 14.95 -1.42
CA ILE A 130 6.09 14.97 -0.90
C ILE A 130 5.90 16.19 0.01
N LYS A 131 6.78 16.40 0.98
CA LYS A 131 6.72 17.56 1.90
C LYS A 131 6.71 18.90 1.17
N ARG A 132 7.48 19.03 0.08
CA ARG A 132 7.53 20.25 -0.74
C ARG A 132 6.28 20.49 -1.57
N ASN A 133 5.65 19.42 -2.07
CA ASN A 133 4.55 19.53 -3.03
C ASN A 133 3.15 19.30 -2.42
N ARG A 134 3.06 18.85 -1.17
CA ARG A 134 1.77 18.69 -0.47
C ARG A 134 1.05 20.04 -0.34
N VAL A 135 -0.26 19.98 -0.30
CA VAL A 135 -1.12 21.15 -0.10
C VAL A 135 -1.33 21.42 1.40
N ASP A 136 -1.73 22.63 1.75
CA ASP A 136 -2.14 22.94 3.12
C ASP A 136 -3.54 22.33 3.39
N PRO A 137 -3.69 21.45 4.39
CA PRO A 137 -4.97 20.86 4.73
C PRO A 137 -5.94 21.84 5.39
N SER A 138 -5.49 23.01 5.84
CA SER A 138 -6.35 24.00 6.49
C SER A 138 -7.47 24.52 5.57
N SER A 139 -7.21 24.58 4.26
CA SER A 139 -8.14 25.11 3.25
C SER A 139 -9.07 24.04 2.64
N GLN A 140 -9.26 22.92 3.34
CA GLN A 140 -10.10 21.82 2.85
C GLN A 140 -11.60 22.14 2.94
N SER A 141 -12.38 21.64 1.99
CA SER A 141 -13.85 21.71 2.04
C SER A 141 -14.48 20.41 1.53
N PHE A 142 -15.77 20.20 1.82
CA PHE A 142 -16.50 19.03 1.30
C PHE A 142 -16.45 18.94 -0.24
N SER A 143 -16.48 20.08 -0.93
CA SER A 143 -16.40 20.17 -2.40
C SER A 143 -14.97 20.15 -2.95
N ASN A 144 -13.96 20.29 -2.10
CA ASN A 144 -12.54 20.26 -2.45
C ASN A 144 -11.75 19.49 -1.37
N PRO A 145 -11.82 18.13 -1.37
CA PRO A 145 -11.11 17.33 -0.39
C PRO A 145 -9.60 17.36 -0.64
N VAL A 146 -8.83 17.29 0.45
CA VAL A 146 -7.36 17.29 0.39
C VAL A 146 -6.85 15.98 -0.24
N PRO A 147 -5.98 16.05 -1.26
CA PRO A 147 -5.26 14.88 -1.77
C PRO A 147 -4.42 14.21 -0.68
N ASP A 148 -4.00 12.96 -0.89
CA ASP A 148 -3.17 12.19 0.05
C ASP A 148 -1.98 13.02 0.61
N TYR A 149 -2.09 13.46 1.86
CA TYR A 149 -1.16 14.42 2.47
C TYR A 149 0.24 13.83 2.71
N TYR A 150 0.32 12.52 2.95
CA TYR A 150 1.56 11.80 3.27
C TYR A 150 2.13 11.01 2.08
N GLY A 151 1.40 10.95 0.97
CA GLY A 151 1.82 10.21 -0.21
C GLY A 151 1.88 8.69 0.02
N GLU A 152 1.05 8.16 0.92
CA GLU A 152 1.00 6.73 1.22
C GLU A 152 0.57 5.90 0.01
N ARG A 153 -0.40 6.40 -0.76
CA ARG A 153 -0.99 5.71 -1.91
C ARG A 153 -0.13 5.79 -3.17
N ILE A 154 1.01 6.48 -3.11
CA ILE A 154 1.92 6.66 -4.24
C ILE A 154 2.85 5.44 -4.33
N ASN A 155 2.48 4.50 -5.19
CA ASN A 155 3.20 3.25 -5.44
C ASN A 155 3.83 3.16 -6.84
N SER A 156 3.71 4.20 -7.65
CA SER A 156 4.23 4.23 -9.02
C SER A 156 4.47 5.66 -9.49
N LEU A 157 5.24 5.80 -10.56
CA LEU A 157 5.46 7.11 -11.21
C LEU A 157 4.17 7.72 -11.75
N SER A 158 3.23 6.91 -12.24
CA SER A 158 1.95 7.45 -12.75
C SER A 158 1.09 8.01 -11.61
N LYS A 159 1.03 7.30 -10.48
CA LYS A 159 0.35 7.77 -9.27
C LYS A 159 1.01 9.02 -8.69
N TYR A 160 2.34 9.11 -8.72
CA TYR A 160 3.05 10.33 -8.31
C TYR A 160 2.68 11.54 -9.19
N LYS A 161 2.67 11.36 -10.52
CA LYS A 161 2.26 12.42 -11.45
C LYS A 161 0.80 12.81 -11.27
N GLN A 162 -0.08 11.84 -11.02
CA GLN A 162 -1.49 12.10 -10.73
C GLN A 162 -1.63 12.93 -9.44
N TRP A 163 -0.96 12.50 -8.37
CA TRP A 163 -0.96 13.22 -7.10
C TRP A 163 -0.49 14.67 -7.22
N LEU A 164 0.53 14.94 -8.04
CA LEU A 164 0.96 16.32 -8.33
C LEU A 164 -0.14 17.15 -9.03
N ARG A 165 -0.87 16.54 -9.97
CA ARG A 165 -2.02 17.20 -10.62
C ARG A 165 -3.15 17.45 -9.63
N ASP A 166 -3.43 16.48 -8.76
CA ASP A 166 -4.46 16.61 -7.73
C ASP A 166 -4.12 17.76 -6.75
N CYS A 167 -2.84 17.88 -6.35
CA CYS A 167 -2.36 19.00 -5.53
C CYS A 167 -2.52 20.35 -6.24
N ASN A 168 -2.20 20.43 -7.54
CA ASN A 168 -2.38 21.67 -8.30
C ASN A 168 -3.86 22.02 -8.50
N ALA A 169 -4.72 21.03 -8.74
CA ALA A 169 -6.16 21.23 -8.83
C ALA A 169 -6.75 21.72 -7.51
N PHE A 170 -6.29 21.16 -6.38
CA PHE A 170 -6.68 21.62 -5.05
C PHE A 170 -6.29 23.08 -4.79
N ARG A 171 -5.04 23.48 -5.12
CA ARG A 171 -4.58 24.87 -4.96
C ARG A 171 -5.43 25.84 -5.77
N ARG A 172 -5.67 25.53 -7.04
CA ARG A 172 -6.51 26.36 -7.91
C ARG A 172 -7.91 26.55 -7.36
N LYS A 173 -8.56 25.48 -6.92
CA LYS A 173 -9.88 25.57 -6.31
C LYS A 173 -9.86 26.39 -5.02
N THR A 174 -8.80 26.25 -4.23
CA THR A 174 -8.66 27.03 -2.99
C THR A 174 -8.54 28.53 -3.28
N GLU A 175 -7.78 28.91 -4.30
CA GLU A 175 -7.66 30.30 -4.75
C GLU A 175 -8.97 30.84 -5.36
N GLU A 176 -9.78 30.01 -6.01
CA GLU A 176 -11.07 30.42 -6.58
C GLU A 176 -12.16 30.70 -5.51
N PHE A 177 -12.02 30.17 -4.29
CA PHE A 177 -13.03 30.27 -3.22
C PHE A 177 -12.59 31.11 -2.00
N LEU A 178 -11.37 31.63 -1.99
CA LEU A 178 -10.85 32.58 -0.97
C LEU A 178 -10.95 34.01 -1.48
#